data_AF-A0A7X8UQB2-F1
#
_entry.id   AF-A0A7X8UQB2-F1
#
_cell.length_a   1.000
_cell.length_b   1.000
_cell.length_c   1.000
_cell.angle_alpha   90.00
_cell.angle_beta   90.00
_cell.angle_gamma   90.00
#
_symmetry.space_group_name_H-M   'P 1'
#
loop_
_entity.id
_entity.type
_entity.pdbx_description
1 polymer ?
#
loop_
_entity_poly.entity_id
_entity_poly.type
_entity_poly.pdbx_seq_one_letter_code
_entity_poly.pdbx_strand_id
1 'polypeptide(L)' 'MNVVWIIFLFIFGACIGSFLNVVIYRLPRGESIVVPPSHCPSCGRGIRWYDNIPLLSW' A
#
# COMPACT_ATOMS: atom_id res chain seq x y z
N MET A 1 -12.29 25.60 0.20
CA MET A 1 -11.34 24.49 0.45
C MET A 1 -9.97 24.95 -0.02
N ASN A 2 -8.98 25.17 0.86
CA ASN A 2 -7.65 25.58 0.39
C ASN A 2 -6.97 24.42 -0.35
N VAL A 3 -6.18 24.74 -1.38
CA VAL A 3 -5.42 23.74 -2.17
C VAL A 3 -4.54 22.86 -1.27
N VAL A 4 -3.95 23.44 -0.23
CA VAL A 4 -3.17 22.72 0.79
C VAL A 4 -3.98 21.59 1.43
N TRP A 5 -5.23 21.86 1.81
CA TRP A 5 -6.11 20.84 2.41
C TRP A 5 -6.47 19.73 1.43
N ILE A 6 -6.66 20.06 0.15
CA ILE A 6 -6.97 19.06 -0.88
C ILE A 6 -5.79 18.11 -1.08
N ILE A 7 -4.57 18.64 -1.22
CA ILE A 7 -3.35 17.84 -1.39
C ILE A 7 -3.14 16.94 -0.16
N PHE A 8 -3.32 17.48 1.04
CA PHE A 8 -3.18 16.71 2.27
C PHE A 8 -4.17 15.54 2.33
N LEU A 9 -5.46 15.78 2.08
CA LEU A 9 -6.49 14.73 2.09
C LEU A 9 -6.25 13.67 1.01
N PHE A 10 -5.75 14.09 -0.16
CA PHE A 10 -5.42 13.17 -1.25
C PHE A 10 -4.27 12.22 -0.85
N ILE A 11 -3.16 12.76 -0.33
CA ILE A 11 -2.01 11.94 0.11
C ILE A 11 -2.43 11.01 1.24
N PHE A 12 -3.15 11.54 2.24
CA PHE A 12 -3.61 10.76 3.38
C PHE A 12 -4.57 9.64 2.95
N GLY A 13 -5.52 9.94 2.07
CA GLY A 13 -6.43 8.95 1.49
C GLY A 13 -5.69 7.89 0.68
N ALA A 14 -4.69 8.27 -0.12
CA ALA A 14 -3.86 7.33 -0.87
C ALA A 14 -3.06 6.39 0.06
N CYS A 15 -2.50 6.90 1.16
CA CYS A 15 -1.83 6.09 2.17
C CYS A 15 -2.78 5.09 2.83
N ILE A 16 -3.98 5.53 3.23
CA ILE A 16 -5.00 4.64 3.82
C ILE A 16 -5.44 3.57 2.82
N GLY A 17 -5.75 3.95 1.58
CA GLY A 17 -6.17 3.02 0.54
C GLY A 17 -5.10 1.95 0.26
N SER A 18 -3.83 2.37 0.18
CA SER A 18 -2.70 1.45 0.01
C SER A 18 -2.58 0.44 1.15
N PHE A 19 -2.69 0.90 2.40
CA PHE A 19 -2.65 0.03 3.57
C PHE A 19 -3.85 -0.95 3.62
N LEU A 20 -5.06 -0.46 3.35
CA LEU A 20 -6.27 -1.30 3.33
C LEU A 20 -6.17 -2.40 2.26
N ASN A 21 -5.50 -2.14 1.13
CA ASN A 21 -5.26 -3.15 0.11
C ASN A 21 -4.44 -4.34 0.65
N VAL A 22 -3.41 -4.06 1.46
CA VAL A 22 -2.64 -5.11 2.15
C VAL A 22 -3.52 -5.89 3.12
N VAL A 23 -4.37 -5.21 3.90
CA VAL A 23 -5.27 -5.87 4.86
C VAL A 23 -6.27 -6.78 4.16
N ILE A 24 -6.94 -6.31 3.10
CA ILE A 24 -7.92 -7.09 2.33
C ILE A 24 -7.26 -8.34 1.75
N TYR A 25 -6.01 -8.25 1.30
CA TYR A 25 -5.28 -9.38 0.74
C TYR A 25 -4.82 -10.39 1.81
N ARG A 26 -4.26 -9.92 2.93
CA ARG A 26 -3.59 -10.78 3.93
C ARG A 26 -4.53 -11.32 5.01
N LEU A 27 -5.50 -10.52 5.45
CA LEU A 27 -6.36 -10.88 6.59
C LEU A 27 -7.18 -12.16 6.35
N PRO A 28 -7.83 -12.38 5.19
CA PRO A 28 -8.58 -13.62 4.94
C PRO A 28 -7.68 -14.86 4.84
N ARG A 29 -6.37 -14.67 4.62
CA ARG A 29 -5.38 -15.75 4.52
C ARG A 29 -4.66 -16.04 5.85
N GLY A 30 -4.97 -15.28 6.91
CA GLY A 30 -4.27 -15.37 8.19
C GLY A 30 -2.80 -14.94 8.11
N GLU A 31 -2.42 -14.20 7.07
CA GLU A 31 -1.06 -13.71 6.88
C GLU A 31 -0.81 -12.47 7.76
N SER A 32 0.41 -12.35 8.27
CA SER A 32 0.81 -11.15 9.03
C SER A 32 0.90 -9.93 8.13
N ILE A 33 0.35 -8.80 8.59
CA ILE A 33 0.32 -7.53 7.86
C ILE A 33 1.68 -6.82 7.90
N VAL A 34 2.50 -7.11 8.93
CA VAL A 34 3.76 -6.40 9.20
C VAL A 34 4.96 -7.13 8.60
N VAL A 35 5.01 -8.45 8.73
CA VAL A 35 6.14 -9.29 8.30
C VAL A 35 5.62 -10.58 7.68
N PRO A 36 6.19 -11.06 6.56
CA PRO A 36 7.26 -10.47 5.76
C PRO A 36 6.81 -9.24 4.94
N PRO A 37 7.75 -8.43 4.39
CA PRO A 37 7.43 -7.31 3.50
C PRO A 37 6.67 -7.76 2.23
N SER A 38 6.15 -6.79 1.47
CA SER A 38 5.46 -7.03 0.20
C SER A 38 6.31 -7.89 -0.73
N HIS A 39 5.70 -8.90 -1.35
CA HIS A 39 6.35 -9.82 -2.27
C HIS A 39 5.40 -10.16 -3.42
N CYS A 40 5.96 -10.55 -4.56
CA CYS A 40 5.15 -10.98 -5.69
C CYS A 40 4.48 -12.32 -5.38
N PRO A 41 3.15 -12.46 -5.52
CA PRO A 41 2.46 -13.70 -5.20
C PRO A 41 2.73 -14.83 -6.21
N SER A 42 3.24 -14.51 -7.41
CA SER A 42 3.56 -15.51 -8.44
C SER A 42 4.97 -16.08 -8.34
N CYS A 43 5.97 -15.25 -8.01
CA CYS A 43 7.37 -15.66 -8.00
C CYS A 43 8.07 -15.55 -6.64
N GLY A 44 7.42 -14.96 -5.62
CA GLY A 44 7.94 -14.84 -4.26
C GLY A 44 9.03 -13.78 -4.06
N ARG A 45 9.44 -13.04 -5.12
CA ARG A 45 10.45 -11.98 -5.00
C ARG A 45 9.92 -10.83 -4.14
N GLY A 46 10.75 -10.34 -3.21
CA GLY A 46 10.45 -9.14 -2.42
C GLY A 46 10.30 -7.90 -3.31
N ILE A 47 9.23 -7.14 -3.07
CA ILE A 47 8.92 -5.88 -3.75
C ILE A 47 9.66 -4.75 -3.04
N ARG A 48 10.28 -3.84 -3.80
CA ARG A 48 11.01 -2.71 -3.20
C ARG A 48 10.01 -1.72 -2.61
N TRP A 49 10.42 -0.99 -1.58
CA TRP A 49 9.52 -0.08 -0.86
C TRP A 49 8.92 1.00 -1.80
N TYR A 50 9.69 1.48 -2.78
CA TYR A 50 9.23 2.50 -3.72
C TYR A 50 8.26 1.97 -4.79
N ASP A 51 8.29 0.67 -5.09
CA ASP A 51 7.33 0.05 -6.00
C ASP A 51 5.92 -0.04 -5.35
N ASN A 52 5.82 0.18 -4.04
CA ASN A 52 4.54 0.26 -3.31
C ASN A 52 4.00 1.71 -3.18
N ILE A 53 4.67 2.72 -3.76
CA ILE A 53 4.20 4.10 -3.69
C ILE A 53 2.97 4.26 -4.58
N PRO A 54 1.80 4.62 -4.02
CA PRO A 54 0.58 4.77 -4.80
C PRO A 54 0.78 5.79 -5.93
N LEU A 55 0.34 5.43 -7.14
CA LEU A 55 0.29 6.30 -8.33
C LEU A 55 1.66 6.72 -8.91
N LEU A 56 2.78 6.28 -8.31
CA LEU A 56 4.13 6.65 -8.75
C LEU A 56 5.02 5.43 -9.07
N SER A 57 4.54 4.20 -8.86
CA SER A 57 5.24 2.97 -9.22
C SER A 57 4.75 2.37 -10.56
N TRP A 58 5.56 1.49 -11.17
CA TRP A 58 5.30 0.78 -12.45
C TRP A 58 5.40 -0.73 -12.27
#